data_AF-A0AAV5MTJ9-F1
#
_entry.id   AF-A0AAV5MTJ9-F1
#
_cell.length_a   1.000
_cell.length_b   1.000
_cell.length_c   1.000
_cell.angle_alpha   90.00
_cell.angle_beta   90.00
_cell.angle_gamma   90.00
#
_symmetry.space_group_name_H-M   'P 1'
#
loop_
_entity.id
_entity.type
_entity.pdbx_description
1 polymer ?
#
loop_
_entity_poly.entity_id
_entity_poly.type
_entity_poly.pdbx_seq_one_letter_code
_entity_poly.pdbx_strand_id
1 'polypeptide(L)' 'MEVNRRQGAEEAACRQAARKSAPATEGVKKPHRFRPRTVALREIRKYQKSTELLIRKLPFQSLVREIA' A
#
# COMPACT_ATOMS: atom_id res chain seq x y z
N MET A 1 25.68 26.76 63.62
CA MET A 1 24.53 26.79 62.70
C MET A 1 25.07 26.61 61.30
N GLU A 2 24.59 25.56 60.62
CA GLU A 2 24.41 25.35 59.17
C GLU A 2 25.43 25.99 58.21
N VAL A 3 25.90 25.31 57.16
CA VAL A 3 25.08 25.10 55.96
C VAL A 3 25.61 23.88 55.20
N ASN A 4 24.76 22.86 55.09
CA ASN A 4 24.82 21.84 54.04
C ASN A 4 24.70 22.54 52.68
N ARG A 5 25.77 22.56 51.89
CA ARG A 5 25.74 23.07 50.51
C ARG A 5 26.35 22.04 49.57
N ARG A 6 25.60 20.98 49.30
CA ARG A 6 25.76 20.15 48.10
C ARG A 6 24.43 20.18 47.35
N GLN A 7 24.25 21.26 46.59
CA GLN A 7 23.21 21.34 45.56
C GLN A 7 23.56 20.32 44.47
N GLY A 8 22.54 19.58 44.04
CA GLY A 8 22.65 18.52 43.04
C GLY A 8 23.25 19.02 41.73
N ALA A 9 24.07 18.17 41.13
CA ALA A 9 24.71 18.41 39.86
C ALA A 9 23.68 18.73 38.77
N GLU A 10 24.03 19.76 38.01
CA GLU A 10 23.44 20.24 36.78
C GLU A 10 22.78 19.14 35.93
N GLU A 11 21.49 19.35 35.78
CA GLU A 11 20.69 19.12 34.59
C GLU A 11 21.46 19.50 33.31
N ALA A 12 22.04 18.50 32.65
CA ALA A 12 22.34 18.56 31.23
C ALA A 12 22.24 17.16 30.63
N ALA A 13 21.05 16.55 30.76
CA ALA A 13 20.65 15.52 29.82
C ALA A 13 20.63 16.18 28.44
N CYS A 14 21.72 16.01 27.68
CA CYS A 14 21.74 16.26 26.25
C CYS A 14 20.68 15.35 25.64
N ARG A 15 19.45 15.86 25.56
CA ARG A 15 18.35 15.29 24.80
C ARG A 15 18.84 15.27 23.37
N GLN A 16 19.41 14.14 22.98
CA GLN A 16 19.78 13.86 21.62
C GLN A 16 18.47 13.70 20.86
N ALA A 17 17.92 14.84 20.43
CA ALA A 17 16.80 14.90 19.51
C ALA A 17 17.30 14.26 18.22
N ALA A 18 17.03 12.96 18.08
CA ALA A 18 17.18 12.25 16.83
C ALA A 18 16.42 13.05 15.77
N ARG A 19 17.17 13.76 14.93
CA ARG A 19 16.62 14.43 13.76
C ARG A 19 16.05 13.30 12.90
N LYS A 20 14.73 13.10 12.98
CA LYS A 20 13.99 12.31 12.00
C LYS A 20 14.11 13.08 10.70
N SER A 21 15.13 12.77 9.89
CA SER A 21 15.14 13.18 8.50
C SER A 21 13.89 12.61 7.87
N ALA A 22 13.10 13.49 7.23
CA ALA A 22 12.03 13.04 6.35
C ALA A 22 12.63 12.02 5.36
N PRO A 23 11.93 10.91 5.02
CA PRO A 23 12.39 10.07 3.93
C PRO A 23 12.53 10.98 2.71
N ALA A 24 13.75 11.06 2.17
CA ALA A 24 14.00 11.77 0.92
C ALA A 24 12.98 11.23 -0.08
N THR A 25 11.98 12.05 -0.42
CA THR A 25 10.92 11.65 -1.32
C THR A 25 11.53 11.67 -2.72
N GLU A 26 12.36 10.66 -3.03
CA GLU A 26 12.80 10.40 -4.38
C GLU A 26 11.53 10.30 -5.21
N GLY A 27 11.35 11.27 -6.11
CA GLY A 27 10.07 11.56 -6.76
C GLY A 27 9.41 10.28 -7.25
N VAL A 28 8.14 10.10 -6.87
CA VAL A 28 7.33 8.92 -7.22
C VAL A 28 7.48 8.67 -8.73
N LYS A 29 8.12 7.55 -9.09
CA LYS A 29 8.27 7.13 -10.49
C LYS A 29 6.88 7.12 -11.12
N LYS A 30 6.75 7.76 -12.28
CA LYS A 30 5.49 7.81 -13.02
C LYS A 30 4.87 6.41 -13.11
N PRO A 31 3.54 6.25 -12.90
CA PRO A 31 2.89 4.95 -13.00
C PRO A 31 3.21 4.28 -14.34
N HIS A 32 3.75 3.05 -14.28
CA HIS A 32 4.07 2.30 -15.48
C HIS A 32 2.79 1.91 -16.21
N ARG A 33 2.63 2.41 -17.44
CA ARG A 33 1.53 2.03 -18.33
C ARG A 33 2.01 0.99 -19.34
N PHE A 34 1.35 -0.17 -19.34
CA PHE A 34 1.61 -1.20 -20.35
C PHE A 34 1.24 -0.73 -21.75
N ARG A 35 1.97 -1.21 -22.75
CA ARG A 35 1.63 -0.95 -24.15
C ARG A 35 0.25 -1.55 -24.46
N PRO A 36 -0.50 -0.95 -25.40
CA PRO A 36 -1.66 -1.62 -26.01
C PRO A 36 -1.25 -3.04 -26.42
N ARG A 37 -2.19 -4.00 -26.40
CA ARG A 37 -1.97 -5.45 -26.63
C ARG A 37 -1.32 -6.23 -25.49
N THR A 38 -0.47 -5.64 -24.64
CA THR A 38 0.20 -6.40 -23.57
C THR A 38 -0.78 -6.97 -22.55
N VAL A 39 -1.75 -6.16 -22.11
CA VAL A 39 -2.78 -6.60 -21.16
C VAL A 39 -3.72 -7.63 -21.80
N ALA A 40 -4.14 -7.39 -23.04
CA ALA A 40 -5.01 -8.30 -23.78
C ALA A 40 -4.39 -9.70 -23.95
N LEU A 41 -3.11 -9.79 -24.33
CA LEU A 41 -2.42 -11.09 -24.45
C LEU A 41 -2.31 -11.83 -23.11
N ARG A 42 -2.15 -11.09 -22.00
CA ARG A 42 -2.13 -11.67 -20.66
C ARG A 42 -3.50 -12.23 -20.27
N GLU A 43 -4.58 -11.50 -20.57
CA GLU A 43 -5.95 -11.93 -20.32
C GLU A 43 -6.33 -13.15 -21.14
N ILE A 44 -6.00 -13.19 -22.45
CA ILE A 44 -6.22 -14.36 -23.31
C ILE A 44 -5.56 -15.60 -22.72
N ARG A 45 -4.28 -15.50 -22.34
CA ARG A 45 -3.55 -16.61 -21.73
C ARG A 45 -4.16 -17.06 -20.40
N LYS A 46 -4.66 -16.12 -19.59
CA LYS A 46 -5.32 -16.42 -18.31
C LYS A 46 -6.62 -17.22 -18.55
N TYR A 47 -7.51 -16.72 -19.39
CA TYR A 47 -8.82 -17.33 -19.64
C TYR A 47 -8.78 -18.61 -20.47
N GLN A 48 -7.71 -18.85 -21.21
CA GLN A 48 -7.50 -20.13 -21.89
C GLN A 48 -6.92 -21.21 -20.97
N LYS A 49 -6.32 -20.80 -19.83
CA LYS A 49 -5.75 -21.74 -18.85
C LYS A 49 -6.78 -22.22 -17.83
N SER A 50 -7.73 -21.37 -17.45
CA SER A 50 -8.83 -21.72 -16.55
C SER A 50 -10.16 -21.80 -17.28
N THR A 51 -11.14 -22.46 -16.66
CA THR A 51 -12.51 -22.60 -17.21
C THR A 51 -13.53 -21.90 -16.32
N GLU A 52 -13.16 -20.76 -15.74
CA GLU A 52 -14.05 -19.96 -14.89
C GLU A 52 -15.15 -19.28 -15.74
N LEU A 53 -16.32 -19.09 -15.15
CA LEU A 53 -17.40 -18.37 -15.83
C LEU A 53 -17.03 -16.90 -16.01
N LEU A 54 -17.09 -16.42 -17.25
CA LEU A 54 -16.81 -15.01 -17.59
C LEU A 54 -17.97 -14.08 -17.23
N ILE A 55 -19.17 -14.64 -17.06
CA ILE A 55 -20.40 -13.91 -16.71
C ILE A 55 -20.80 -14.29 -15.29
N ARG A 56 -21.29 -13.32 -14.53
CA ARG A 56 -21.76 -13.53 -13.15
C ARG A 56 -22.97 -14.47 -13.14
N LYS A 57 -23.00 -15.40 -12.17
CA LYS A 57 -24.05 -16.43 -12.07
C LYS A 57 -25.46 -15.85 -11.86
N LEU A 58 -25.63 -14.96 -10.88
CA LEU A 58 -26.96 -14.43 -10.50
C LEU A 58 -27.69 -13.71 -11.65
N PRO A 59 -27.10 -12.72 -12.36
CA PRO A 59 -27.80 -12.06 -13.46
C PRO A 59 -28.07 -13.01 -14.63
N PHE A 60 -27.16 -13.94 -14.93
CA PHE A 60 -27.40 -14.94 -15.98
C PHE A 60 -28.54 -15.90 -15.62
N GLN A 61 -28.61 -16.33 -14.36
CA GLN A 61 -29.70 -17.16 -13.86
C GLN A 61 -31.06 -16.44 -13.91
N SER A 62 -31.09 -15.14 -13.55
CA SER A 62 -32.31 -14.34 -13.66
C SER A 62 -32.83 -14.28 -15.10
N LEU A 63 -31.94 -14.07 -16.08
CA LEU A 63 -32.31 -14.06 -17.51
C LEU A 63 -32.86 -15.41 -17.98
N VAL A 64 -32.26 -16.53 -17.56
CA VAL A 64 -32.75 -17.87 -17.93
C VAL A 64 -34.17 -18.13 -17.42
N ARG A 65 -34.50 -17.63 -16.22
CA ARG A 65 -35.86 -17.75 -15.65
C ARG A 65 -36.90 -16.89 -16.34
N GLU A 66 -36.49 -15.80 -16.98
CA GLU A 66 -37.39 -14.91 -17.73
C GLU A 66 -37.79 -15.51 -19.09
N ILE A 67 -36.93 -16.34 -19.67
CA ILE A 67 -37.12 -16.92 -21.02
C ILE A 67 -37.88 -18.25 -20.99
N ALA A 68 -37.79 -19.00 -19.88
CA ALA A 68 -38.38 -20.34 -19.71
C ALA A 68 -39.85 -20.28 -19.29
#